data_AF-A0AAE9SMJ1-F1
#
_entry.id   AF-A0AAE9SMJ1-F1
#
_cell.length_a   1.000
_cell.length_b   1.000
_cell.length_c   1.000
_cell.angle_alpha   90.00
_cell.angle_beta   90.00
_cell.angle_gamma   90.00
#
_symmetry.space_group_name_H-M   'P 1'
#
loop_
_entity.id
_entity.type
_entity.pdbx_description
1 polymer ?
#
loop_
_entity_poly.entity_id
_entity_poly.type
_entity_poly.pdbx_seq_one_letter_code
_entity_poly.pdbx_strand_id
1 'polypeptide(L)'
;MKYEQQIGYRYPKGRFAMVSVYAFTGAAILASTIFSLLLFLSIDENPMMQALFGGLAIIFEAGKFYAWYEYGERRAHRNYTGALTALVFYLVLAAISIGGSIGGINSATNSAQSHISVEQAKVEAYNRQIASIDKQIELNNMAAQKYIEMERIATGVTRIQEQNKKLREEQQRLATERDSLPPVAQGSVIGLIDSLAKAFGTTSSQAQLGLVVFLSILLDFFAAFFVGLIGEENRFRHFFRRNDGITLANVRDIEPEPAGYLPHIKEEAEPEVQQELEPEEPKALLEQVSDALKGHQITCTKKAVAKQFRLSAEEVDKVFEELSELGLVGKKANHHYHWIGQTEAA
;
A
#
# COMPACT_ATOMS: atom_id res chain seq x y z
N MET A 1 -11.02 -1.07 14.81
CA MET A 1 -12.26 -0.31 14.48
C MET A 1 -13.44 -1.01 15.15
N LYS A 2 -14.39 -0.26 15.72
CA LYS A 2 -15.61 -0.83 16.31
C LYS A 2 -16.65 -1.03 15.20
N TYR A 3 -16.65 -2.20 14.57
CA TYR A 3 -17.61 -2.54 13.51
C TYR A 3 -19.06 -2.42 13.96
N GLU A 4 -19.31 -2.61 15.25
CA GLU A 4 -20.62 -2.46 15.93
C GLU A 4 -21.25 -1.07 15.75
N GLN A 5 -20.45 -0.01 15.67
CA GLN A 5 -20.95 1.37 15.52
C GLN A 5 -21.20 1.76 14.05
N GLN A 6 -20.69 0.98 13.10
CA GLN A 6 -20.78 1.27 11.66
C GLN A 6 -21.96 0.57 10.97
N ILE A 7 -22.69 -0.30 11.68
CA ILE A 7 -23.76 -1.12 11.07
C ILE A 7 -24.93 -0.27 10.59
N GLY A 8 -25.18 0.88 11.22
CA GLY A 8 -26.18 1.86 10.77
C GLY A 8 -25.77 2.67 9.53
N TYR A 9 -24.51 2.63 9.11
CA TYR A 9 -23.97 3.58 8.11
C TYR A 9 -23.15 2.94 6.97
N ARG A 10 -22.77 1.66 7.04
CA ARG A 10 -21.93 0.99 6.02
C ARG A 10 -22.50 -0.37 5.63
N TYR A 11 -22.72 -0.58 4.34
CA TYR A 11 -23.09 -1.86 3.74
C TYR A 11 -21.90 -2.53 3.03
N PRO A 12 -21.90 -3.87 2.87
CA PRO A 12 -20.83 -4.55 2.15
C PRO A 12 -20.80 -4.09 0.70
N LYS A 13 -19.59 -3.91 0.15
CA LYS A 13 -19.40 -3.43 -1.21
C LYS A 13 -20.06 -4.38 -2.22
N GLY A 14 -20.68 -3.82 -3.26
CA GLY A 14 -21.26 -4.59 -4.35
C GLY A 14 -20.22 -5.39 -5.14
N ARG A 15 -20.67 -6.36 -5.96
CA ARG A 15 -19.79 -7.22 -6.78
C ARG A 15 -18.86 -6.40 -7.68
N PHE A 16 -19.38 -5.36 -8.32
CA PHE A 16 -18.60 -4.47 -9.20
C PHE A 16 -17.44 -3.79 -8.46
N ALA A 17 -17.70 -3.23 -7.27
CA ALA A 17 -16.68 -2.60 -6.45
C ALA A 17 -15.63 -3.58 -5.92
N MET A 18 -15.99 -4.85 -5.71
CA MET A 18 -14.98 -5.87 -5.38
C MET A 18 -14.12 -6.25 -6.57
N VAL A 19 -14.72 -6.42 -7.75
CA VAL A 19 -13.98 -6.78 -8.95
C VAL A 19 -12.95 -5.70 -9.28
N SER A 20 -13.33 -4.41 -9.17
CA SER A 20 -12.37 -3.31 -9.37
C SER A 20 -11.25 -3.35 -8.33
N VAL A 21 -11.57 -3.54 -7.04
CA VAL A 21 -10.54 -3.64 -5.99
C VAL A 21 -9.61 -4.83 -6.23
N TYR A 22 -10.12 -6.02 -6.57
CA TYR A 22 -9.29 -7.17 -6.89
C TYR A 22 -8.42 -6.95 -8.13
N ALA A 23 -8.97 -6.31 -9.17
CA ALA A 23 -8.22 -5.98 -10.38
C ALA A 23 -7.08 -4.99 -10.08
N PHE A 24 -7.36 -3.92 -9.35
CA PHE A 24 -6.32 -2.95 -8.96
C PHE A 24 -5.29 -3.56 -8.00
N THR A 25 -5.71 -4.41 -7.07
CA THR A 25 -4.78 -5.10 -6.17
C THR A 25 -3.89 -6.06 -6.96
N GLY A 26 -4.47 -6.86 -7.85
CA GLY A 26 -3.73 -7.78 -8.72
C GLY A 26 -2.75 -7.04 -9.61
N ALA A 27 -3.17 -5.92 -10.20
CA ALA A 27 -2.30 -5.07 -11.01
C ALA A 27 -1.15 -4.47 -10.19
N ALA A 28 -1.41 -3.98 -8.97
CA ALA A 28 -0.38 -3.43 -8.08
C ALA A 28 0.65 -4.50 -7.65
N ILE A 29 0.17 -5.68 -7.25
CA ILE A 29 1.03 -6.82 -6.89
C ILE A 29 1.85 -7.28 -8.09
N LEU A 30 1.23 -7.42 -9.27
CA LEU A 30 1.92 -7.80 -10.51
C LEU A 30 2.97 -6.76 -10.90
N ALA A 31 2.65 -5.47 -10.83
CA ALA A 31 3.59 -4.40 -11.12
C ALA A 31 4.79 -4.43 -10.15
N SER A 32 4.54 -4.61 -8.85
CA SER A 32 5.61 -4.79 -7.85
C SER A 32 6.47 -6.00 -8.14
N THR A 33 5.84 -7.13 -8.48
CA THR A 33 6.54 -8.40 -8.78
C THR A 33 7.37 -8.31 -10.04
N ILE A 34 6.83 -7.73 -11.12
CA ILE A 34 7.57 -7.51 -12.37
C ILE A 34 8.73 -6.56 -12.13
N PHE A 35 8.51 -5.47 -11.39
CA PHE A 35 9.57 -4.52 -11.08
C PHE A 35 10.70 -5.18 -10.26
N SER A 36 10.36 -5.91 -9.20
CA SER A 36 11.35 -6.66 -8.41
C SER A 36 12.06 -7.72 -9.24
N LEU A 37 11.35 -8.42 -10.13
CA LEU A 37 11.96 -9.40 -11.03
C LEU A 37 12.97 -8.74 -11.95
N LEU A 38 12.59 -7.67 -12.66
CA LEU A 38 13.50 -6.97 -13.58
C LEU A 38 14.79 -6.55 -12.88
N LEU A 39 14.69 -6.08 -11.63
CA LEU A 39 15.87 -5.66 -10.89
C LEU A 39 16.70 -6.84 -10.40
N PHE A 40 16.09 -7.90 -9.86
CA PHE A 40 16.83 -9.08 -9.40
C PHE A 40 17.47 -9.86 -10.56
N LEU A 41 16.79 -9.97 -11.70
CA LEU A 41 17.37 -10.54 -12.92
C LEU A 41 18.54 -9.72 -13.45
N SER A 42 18.56 -8.41 -13.20
CA SER A 42 19.64 -7.54 -13.62
C SER A 42 20.91 -7.69 -12.77
N ILE A 43 20.89 -8.43 -11.65
CA ILE A 43 22.06 -8.59 -10.79
C ILE A 43 23.17 -9.37 -11.49
N ASP A 44 22.81 -10.41 -12.24
CA ASP A 44 23.75 -11.36 -12.83
C ASP A 44 23.30 -11.74 -14.25
N GLU A 45 24.26 -12.04 -15.13
CA GLU A 45 24.02 -12.48 -16.51
C GLU A 45 23.92 -14.01 -16.63
N ASN A 46 24.33 -14.75 -15.60
CA ASN A 46 24.24 -16.21 -15.60
C ASN A 46 22.77 -16.68 -15.50
N PRO A 47 22.26 -17.46 -16.48
CA PRO A 47 20.86 -17.90 -16.50
C PRO A 47 20.44 -18.70 -15.26
N MET A 48 21.36 -19.45 -14.65
CA MET A 48 21.09 -20.19 -13.41
C MET A 48 20.90 -19.24 -12.22
N MET A 49 21.73 -18.20 -12.12
CA MET A 49 21.64 -17.20 -11.06
C MET A 49 20.40 -16.31 -11.25
N GLN A 50 20.06 -15.96 -12.49
CA GLN A 50 18.82 -15.25 -12.81
C GLN A 50 17.58 -16.05 -12.41
N ALA A 51 17.57 -17.36 -12.62
CA ALA A 51 16.46 -18.22 -12.19
C ALA A 51 16.35 -18.26 -10.65
N LEU A 52 17.47 -18.38 -9.93
CA LEU A 52 17.49 -18.38 -8.47
C LEU A 52 17.05 -17.02 -7.88
N PHE A 53 17.64 -15.91 -8.35
CA PHE A 53 17.29 -14.57 -7.89
C PHE A 53 15.88 -14.17 -8.30
N GLY A 54 15.43 -14.56 -9.49
CA GLY A 54 14.05 -14.34 -9.93
C GLY A 54 13.04 -15.12 -9.09
N GLY A 55 13.34 -16.39 -8.77
CA GLY A 55 12.53 -17.20 -7.86
C GLY A 55 12.47 -16.60 -6.46
N LEU A 56 13.61 -16.16 -5.92
CA LEU A 56 13.67 -15.46 -4.64
C LEU A 56 12.87 -14.15 -4.65
N ALA A 57 12.93 -13.36 -5.73
CA ALA A 57 12.16 -12.14 -5.86
C ALA A 57 10.65 -12.39 -5.76
N ILE A 58 10.15 -13.43 -6.43
CA ILE A 58 8.72 -13.83 -6.35
C ILE A 58 8.35 -14.24 -4.92
N ILE A 59 9.19 -15.04 -4.26
CA ILE A 59 8.95 -15.50 -2.89
C ILE A 59 8.95 -14.30 -1.92
N PHE A 60 9.87 -13.35 -2.08
CA PHE A 60 9.93 -12.16 -1.24
C PHE A 60 8.73 -11.25 -1.46
N GLU A 61 8.29 -11.00 -2.70
CA GLU A 61 7.09 -10.20 -2.94
C GLU A 61 5.83 -10.87 -2.38
N ALA A 62 5.66 -12.17 -2.60
CA ALA A 62 4.55 -12.92 -2.02
C ALA A 62 4.59 -12.88 -0.48
N GLY A 63 5.78 -13.03 0.11
CA GLY A 63 6.02 -12.94 1.55
C GLY A 63 5.66 -11.57 2.13
N LYS A 64 6.00 -10.47 1.44
CA LYS A 64 5.64 -9.10 1.88
C LYS A 64 4.13 -8.94 2.01
N PHE A 65 3.39 -9.29 0.95
CA PHE A 65 1.94 -9.11 0.95
C PHE A 65 1.23 -10.04 1.94
N TYR A 66 1.74 -11.26 2.12
CA TYR A 66 1.24 -12.16 3.17
C TYR A 66 1.48 -11.59 4.57
N ALA A 67 2.69 -11.10 4.86
CA ALA A 67 3.03 -10.49 6.15
C ALA A 67 2.16 -9.26 6.45
N TRP A 68 1.88 -8.44 5.43
CA TRP A 68 1.01 -7.28 5.55
C TRP A 68 -0.46 -7.67 5.79
N TYR A 69 -0.95 -8.69 5.09
CA TYR A 69 -2.27 -9.25 5.33
C TYR A 69 -2.40 -9.77 6.77
N GLU A 70 -1.41 -10.53 7.25
CA GLU A 70 -1.39 -11.09 8.60
C GLU A 70 -1.27 -10.00 9.67
N TYR A 71 -0.51 -8.94 9.42
CA TYR A 71 -0.50 -7.74 10.26
C TYR A 71 -1.91 -7.17 10.44
N GLY A 72 -2.65 -7.02 9.34
CA GLY A 72 -4.04 -6.58 9.34
C GLY A 72 -4.98 -7.56 10.07
N GLU A 73 -4.73 -8.86 9.98
CA GLU A 73 -5.48 -9.89 10.69
C GLU A 73 -5.29 -9.78 12.22
N ARG A 74 -4.03 -9.86 12.66
CA ARG A 74 -3.64 -9.85 14.08
C ARG A 74 -4.01 -8.54 14.76
N ARG A 75 -3.91 -7.40 14.06
CA ARG A 75 -4.34 -6.09 14.58
C ARG A 75 -5.84 -6.04 14.87
N ALA A 76 -6.69 -6.66 14.06
CA ALA A 76 -8.13 -6.67 14.31
C ALA A 76 -8.53 -7.60 15.47
N HIS A 77 -7.80 -8.71 15.65
CA HIS A 77 -7.96 -9.59 16.80
C HIS A 77 -7.38 -9.00 18.11
N ARG A 78 -6.89 -7.76 18.08
CA ARG A 78 -6.23 -7.06 19.22
C ARG A 78 -4.97 -7.77 19.73
N ASN A 79 -4.39 -8.67 18.93
CA ASN A 79 -3.10 -9.28 19.21
C ASN A 79 -1.99 -8.34 18.74
N TYR A 80 -1.67 -7.34 19.55
CA TYR A 80 -0.68 -6.31 19.20
C TYR A 80 0.75 -6.83 19.13
N THR A 81 1.11 -7.81 19.96
CA THR A 81 2.45 -8.43 19.92
C THR A 81 2.64 -9.20 18.62
N GLY A 82 1.65 -10.00 18.21
CA GLY A 82 1.66 -10.68 16.93
C GLY A 82 1.59 -9.72 15.73
N ALA A 83 0.87 -8.60 15.85
CA ALA A 83 0.87 -7.58 14.81
C ALA A 83 2.26 -6.95 14.67
N LEU A 84 2.92 -6.61 15.78
CA LEU A 84 4.27 -6.03 15.74
C LEU A 84 5.27 -6.99 15.07
N THR A 85 5.23 -8.29 15.37
CA THR A 85 6.13 -9.27 14.72
C THR A 85 5.88 -9.38 13.22
N ALA A 86 4.62 -9.38 12.78
CA ALA A 86 4.28 -9.40 11.35
C ALA A 86 4.75 -8.12 10.63
N LEU A 87 4.65 -6.96 11.29
CA LEU A 87 5.14 -5.69 10.77
C LEU A 87 6.67 -5.70 10.63
N VAL A 88 7.40 -6.20 11.64
CA VAL A 88 8.86 -6.33 11.57
C VAL A 88 9.25 -7.25 10.41
N PHE A 89 8.56 -8.38 10.25
CA PHE A 89 8.82 -9.31 9.15
C PHE A 89 8.57 -8.67 7.77
N TYR A 90 7.49 -7.90 7.63
CA TYR A 90 7.22 -7.09 6.43
C TYR A 90 8.35 -6.09 6.15
N LEU A 91 8.81 -5.35 7.17
CA LEU A 91 9.90 -4.38 7.00
C LEU A 91 11.22 -5.03 6.60
N VAL A 92 11.55 -6.21 7.14
CA VAL A 92 12.75 -6.96 6.75
C VAL A 92 12.67 -7.38 5.29
N LEU A 93 11.54 -7.93 4.85
CA LEU A 93 11.35 -8.31 3.44
C LEU A 93 11.36 -7.10 2.50
N ALA A 94 10.76 -5.98 2.90
CA ALA A 94 10.81 -4.73 2.15
C ALA A 94 12.26 -4.21 2.02
N ALA A 95 13.03 -4.24 3.11
CA ALA A 95 14.43 -3.84 3.09
C ALA A 95 15.29 -4.73 2.17
N ILE A 96 15.07 -6.05 2.18
CA ILE A 96 15.75 -6.98 1.27
C ILE A 96 15.36 -6.72 -0.19
N SER A 97 14.07 -6.49 -0.45
CA SER A 97 13.55 -6.17 -1.80
C SER A 97 14.17 -4.88 -2.35
N ILE A 98 14.26 -3.83 -1.53
CA ILE A 98 14.96 -2.58 -1.86
C ILE A 98 16.46 -2.81 -2.05
N GLY A 99 17.09 -3.61 -1.18
CA GLY A 99 18.52 -3.94 -1.28
C GLY A 99 18.87 -4.66 -2.59
N GLY A 100 18.06 -5.65 -2.98
CA GLY A 100 18.21 -6.34 -4.26
C GLY A 100 17.92 -5.43 -5.45
N SER A 101 16.98 -4.50 -5.31
CA SER A 101 16.71 -3.45 -6.30
C SER A 101 17.94 -2.56 -6.55
N ILE A 102 18.63 -2.14 -5.49
CA ILE A 102 19.87 -1.36 -5.56
C ILE A 102 20.99 -2.17 -6.25
N GLY A 103 21.15 -3.44 -5.88
CA GLY A 103 22.12 -4.34 -6.50
C GLY A 103 21.88 -4.53 -8.00
N GLY A 104 20.62 -4.75 -8.37
CA GLY A 104 20.19 -4.91 -9.76
C GLY A 104 20.53 -3.71 -10.63
N ILE A 105 20.22 -2.51 -10.16
CA ILE A 105 20.44 -1.29 -10.93
C ILE A 105 21.92 -0.94 -11.07
N ASN A 106 22.71 -1.12 -10.02
CA ASN A 106 24.15 -0.90 -10.13
C ASN A 106 24.77 -1.86 -11.16
N SER A 107 24.33 -3.12 -11.18
CA SER A 107 24.78 -4.10 -12.16
C SER A 107 24.33 -3.72 -13.59
N ALA A 108 23.04 -3.40 -13.79
CA ALA A 108 22.50 -2.93 -15.08
C ALA A 108 23.23 -1.68 -15.59
N THR A 109 23.45 -0.71 -14.70
CA THR A 109 24.07 0.57 -15.05
C THR A 109 25.54 0.37 -15.40
N ASN A 110 26.27 -0.47 -14.67
CA ASN A 110 27.65 -0.79 -15.00
C ASN A 110 27.75 -1.53 -16.34
N SER A 111 26.87 -2.49 -16.61
CA SER A 111 26.84 -3.19 -17.90
C SER A 111 26.52 -2.21 -19.03
N ALA A 112 25.46 -1.41 -18.92
CA ALA A 112 25.10 -0.40 -19.92
C ALA A 112 26.20 0.67 -20.13
N GLN A 113 26.80 1.16 -19.05
CA GLN A 113 27.89 2.13 -19.12
C GLN A 113 29.16 1.53 -19.74
N SER A 114 29.42 0.23 -19.55
CA SER A 114 30.54 -0.45 -20.18
C SER A 114 30.38 -0.53 -21.71
N HIS A 115 29.17 -0.79 -22.20
CA HIS A 115 28.89 -0.76 -23.63
C HIS A 115 29.07 0.64 -24.22
N ILE A 116 28.51 1.66 -23.57
CA ILE A 116 28.63 3.06 -23.99
C ILE A 116 30.10 3.51 -23.95
N SER A 117 30.85 3.17 -22.90
CA SER A 117 32.24 3.59 -22.76
C SER A 117 33.15 2.92 -23.80
N VAL A 118 32.89 1.65 -24.16
CA VAL A 118 33.62 0.96 -25.23
C VAL A 118 33.34 1.62 -26.59
N GLU A 119 32.10 1.99 -26.89
CA GLU A 119 31.76 2.69 -28.12
C GLU A 119 32.37 4.10 -28.18
N GLN A 120 32.30 4.86 -27.07
CA GLN A 120 32.94 6.17 -26.97
C GLN A 120 34.47 6.06 -27.10
N ALA A 121 35.09 5.07 -26.47
CA ALA A 121 36.54 4.86 -26.56
C ALA A 121 36.99 4.54 -27.99
N LYS A 122 36.17 3.85 -28.79
CA LYS A 122 36.46 3.63 -30.22
C LYS A 122 36.45 4.95 -30.99
N VAL A 123 35.41 5.77 -30.81
CA VAL A 123 35.32 7.10 -31.45
C VAL A 123 36.50 7.98 -31.03
N GLU A 124 36.86 7.97 -29.75
CA GLU A 124 38.00 8.74 -29.23
C GLU A 124 39.34 8.22 -29.76
N ALA A 125 39.50 6.91 -29.95
CA ALA A 125 40.69 6.34 -30.58
C ALA A 125 40.85 6.82 -32.02
N TYR A 126 39.77 6.86 -32.81
CA TYR A 126 39.78 7.43 -34.16
C TYR A 126 40.14 8.92 -34.14
N ASN A 127 39.54 9.70 -33.23
CA ASN A 127 39.85 11.13 -33.09
C ASN A 127 41.33 11.37 -32.74
N ARG A 128 41.92 10.52 -31.88
CA ARG A 128 43.36 10.59 -31.56
C ARG A 128 44.24 10.27 -32.78
N GLN A 129 43.87 9.29 -33.59
CA GLN A 129 44.61 8.97 -34.82
C GLN A 129 44.54 10.13 -35.82
N ILE A 130 43.35 10.66 -36.06
CA ILE A 130 43.10 11.82 -36.93
C ILE A 130 43.93 13.03 -36.46
N ALA A 131 43.90 13.35 -35.17
CA ALA A 131 44.68 14.45 -34.61
C ALA A 131 46.20 14.23 -34.75
N SER A 132 46.69 13.00 -34.63
CA SER A 132 48.10 12.70 -34.83
C SER A 132 48.53 12.87 -36.29
N ILE A 133 47.65 12.53 -37.24
CA ILE A 133 47.86 12.77 -38.68
C ILE A 133 47.86 14.27 -38.98
N ASP A 134 46.92 15.05 -38.43
CA ASP A 134 46.90 16.51 -38.62
C ASP A 134 48.19 17.16 -38.14
N LYS A 135 48.71 16.72 -36.99
CA LYS A 135 50.00 17.19 -36.48
C LYS A 135 51.17 16.81 -37.39
N GLN A 136 51.16 15.62 -37.99
CA GLN A 136 52.17 15.24 -38.98
C GLN A 136 52.10 16.10 -40.24
N ILE A 137 50.89 16.37 -40.74
CA ILE A 137 50.70 17.22 -41.92
C ILE A 137 51.15 18.66 -41.64
N GLU A 138 50.87 19.18 -40.45
CA GLU A 138 51.34 20.50 -40.01
C GLU A 138 52.87 20.57 -39.97
N LEU A 139 53.52 19.59 -39.34
CA LEU A 139 54.98 19.49 -39.31
C LEU A 139 55.58 19.38 -40.72
N ASN A 140 54.96 18.60 -41.60
CA ASN A 140 55.35 18.47 -43.00
C ASN A 140 55.19 19.79 -43.77
N ASN A 141 54.09 20.52 -43.56
CA ASN A 141 53.88 21.82 -44.18
C ASN A 141 54.89 22.87 -43.71
N MET A 142 55.23 22.89 -42.41
CA MET A 142 56.30 23.75 -41.89
C MET A 142 57.66 23.37 -42.49
N ALA A 143 57.96 22.07 -42.64
CA ALA A 143 59.18 21.61 -43.29
C ALA A 143 59.22 22.03 -44.76
N ALA A 144 58.13 21.85 -45.51
CA ALA A 144 58.01 22.28 -46.91
C ALA A 144 58.24 23.81 -47.05
N GLN A 145 57.67 24.61 -46.15
CA GLN A 145 57.89 26.06 -46.12
C GLN A 145 59.38 26.40 -45.94
N LYS A 146 60.07 25.72 -45.02
CA LYS A 146 61.51 25.89 -44.82
C LYS A 146 62.34 25.47 -46.04
N TYR A 147 61.94 24.43 -46.77
CA TYR A 147 62.61 24.04 -48.02
C TYR A 147 62.45 25.10 -49.12
N ILE A 148 61.26 25.71 -49.22
CA ILE A 148 60.99 26.82 -50.14
C ILE A 148 61.84 28.05 -49.78
N GLU A 149 61.90 28.42 -48.49
CA GLU A 149 62.73 29.54 -48.00
C GLU A 149 64.24 29.35 -48.29
N MET A 150 64.73 28.11 -48.26
CA MET A 150 66.14 27.80 -48.54
C MET A 150 66.45 27.68 -50.04
N GLU A 151 65.50 27.98 -50.94
CA GLU A 151 65.61 27.79 -52.41
C GLU A 151 66.07 26.38 -52.82
N ARG A 152 65.88 25.38 -51.94
CA ARG A 152 66.30 24.00 -52.21
C ARG A 152 65.23 23.32 -53.07
N ILE A 153 65.71 22.79 -54.21
CA ILE A 153 65.08 21.97 -55.25
C ILE A 153 63.62 21.51 -54.96
N ALA A 154 62.75 21.74 -55.96
CA ALA A 154 61.38 21.24 -56.07
C ALA A 154 61.17 19.78 -55.64
N THR A 155 62.17 18.90 -55.83
CA THR A 155 62.10 17.46 -55.50
C THR A 155 61.86 17.16 -54.02
N GLY A 156 62.35 18.02 -53.11
CA GLY A 156 62.11 17.86 -51.67
C GLY A 156 60.67 18.20 -51.28
N VAL A 157 60.14 19.27 -51.89
CA VAL A 157 58.77 19.75 -51.68
C VAL A 157 57.75 18.79 -52.29
N THR A 158 58.01 18.25 -53.50
CA THR A 158 57.11 17.27 -54.14
C THR A 158 56.98 16.00 -53.32
N ARG A 159 58.08 15.49 -52.74
CA ARG A 159 58.03 14.33 -51.82
C ARG A 159 57.14 14.60 -50.60
N ILE A 160 57.27 15.79 -49.99
CA ILE A 160 56.45 16.17 -48.83
C ILE A 160 54.98 16.30 -49.23
N GLN A 161 54.69 16.87 -50.41
CA GLN A 161 53.33 16.97 -50.94
C GLN A 161 52.69 15.59 -51.18
N GLU A 162 53.43 14.64 -51.74
CA GLU A 162 52.97 13.25 -51.90
C GLU A 162 52.70 12.56 -50.56
N GLN A 163 53.58 12.77 -49.56
CA GLN A 163 53.37 12.26 -48.20
C GLN A 163 52.12 12.85 -47.55
N ASN A 164 51.92 14.16 -47.68
CA ASN A 164 50.70 14.82 -47.19
C ASN A 164 49.45 14.33 -47.90
N LYS A 165 49.51 14.06 -49.21
CA LYS A 165 48.38 13.48 -49.94
C LYS A 165 47.97 12.12 -49.37
N LYS A 166 48.94 11.23 -49.12
CA LYS A 166 48.68 9.92 -48.48
C LYS A 166 48.10 10.05 -47.07
N LEU A 167 48.66 10.96 -46.26
CA LEU A 167 48.15 11.23 -44.92
C LEU A 167 46.71 11.77 -44.94
N ARG A 168 46.36 12.61 -45.92
CA ARG A 168 44.99 13.11 -46.12
C ARG A 168 44.02 12.00 -46.54
N GLU A 169 44.44 11.10 -47.42
CA GLU A 169 43.64 9.92 -47.81
C GLU A 169 43.37 9.02 -46.59
N GLU A 170 44.39 8.78 -45.76
CA GLU A 170 44.25 8.00 -44.53
C GLU A 170 43.36 8.68 -43.49
N GLN A 171 43.51 9.99 -43.30
CA GLN A 171 42.62 10.79 -42.46
C GLN A 171 41.16 10.65 -42.89
N GLN A 172 40.89 10.75 -44.19
CA GLN A 172 39.54 10.64 -44.73
C GLN A 172 38.95 9.24 -44.55
N ARG A 173 39.77 8.19 -44.69
CA ARG A 173 39.37 6.82 -44.38
C ARG A 173 38.96 6.67 -42.91
N LEU A 174 39.80 7.14 -41.98
CA LEU A 174 39.53 7.08 -40.55
C LEU A 174 38.29 7.90 -40.15
N ALA A 175 38.09 9.06 -40.77
CA ALA A 175 36.89 9.87 -40.55
C ALA A 175 35.62 9.16 -41.03
N THR A 176 35.68 8.50 -42.20
CA THR A 176 34.56 7.71 -42.74
C THR A 176 34.24 6.52 -41.84
N GLU A 177 35.26 5.81 -41.35
CA GLU A 177 35.08 4.71 -40.39
C GLU A 177 34.46 5.19 -39.08
N ARG A 178 34.93 6.31 -38.53
CA ARG A 178 34.34 6.93 -37.33
C ARG A 178 32.88 7.29 -37.55
N ASP A 179 32.56 7.91 -38.68
CA ASP A 179 31.20 8.38 -38.99
C ASP A 179 30.26 7.23 -39.34
N SER A 180 30.80 6.06 -39.68
CA SER A 180 30.04 4.82 -39.85
C SER A 180 29.64 4.16 -38.53
N LEU A 181 30.27 4.54 -37.40
CA LEU A 181 29.90 4.04 -36.09
C LEU A 181 28.52 4.60 -35.68
N PRO A 182 27.65 3.78 -35.07
CA PRO A 182 26.35 4.25 -34.61
C PRO A 182 26.53 5.42 -33.63
N PRO A 183 25.72 6.49 -33.75
CA PRO A 183 25.79 7.60 -32.82
C PRO A 183 25.47 7.09 -31.42
N VAL A 184 26.38 7.34 -30.46
CA VAL A 184 26.20 6.98 -29.06
C VAL A 184 25.01 7.77 -28.52
N ALA A 185 23.82 7.16 -28.54
CA ALA A 185 22.63 7.75 -28.00
C ALA A 185 22.76 7.75 -26.47
N GLN A 186 23.00 8.92 -25.88
CA GLN A 186 22.69 9.13 -24.46
C GLN A 186 21.18 8.92 -24.32
N GLY A 187 20.79 7.76 -23.78
CA GLY A 187 19.38 7.41 -23.61
C GLY A 187 18.63 8.51 -22.85
N SER A 188 17.40 8.82 -23.28
CA SER A 188 16.54 9.84 -22.66
C SER A 188 16.39 9.68 -21.14
N VAL A 189 16.45 8.43 -20.67
CA VAL A 189 16.42 8.06 -19.24
C VAL A 189 17.65 8.55 -18.48
N ILE A 190 18.84 8.48 -19.09
CA ILE A 190 20.10 8.97 -18.49
C ILE A 190 20.04 10.50 -18.36
N GLY A 191 19.51 11.19 -19.38
CA GLY A 191 19.30 12.63 -19.33
C GLY A 191 18.29 13.07 -18.26
N LEU A 192 17.22 12.29 -18.05
CA LEU A 192 16.27 12.53 -16.97
C LEU A 192 16.93 12.37 -15.59
N ILE A 193 17.71 11.31 -15.38
CA ILE A 193 18.45 11.06 -14.13
C ILE A 193 19.45 12.20 -13.87
N ASP A 194 20.16 12.66 -14.89
CA ASP A 194 21.11 13.78 -14.78
C ASP A 194 20.41 15.10 -14.43
N SER A 195 19.23 15.34 -15.02
CA SER A 195 18.39 16.51 -14.70
C SER A 195 17.88 16.48 -13.26
N LEU A 196 17.47 15.29 -12.79
CA LEU A 196 17.10 15.03 -11.40
C LEU A 196 18.28 15.27 -10.44
N ALA A 197 19.45 14.76 -10.78
CA ALA A 197 20.67 14.94 -10.00
C ALA A 197 21.03 16.42 -9.84
N LYS A 198 20.98 17.19 -10.95
CA LYS A 198 21.20 18.64 -10.94
C LYS A 198 20.16 19.38 -10.10
N ALA A 199 18.89 19.01 -10.20
CA ALA A 199 17.82 19.64 -9.42
C ALA A 199 17.97 19.43 -7.90
N PHE A 200 18.43 18.25 -7.48
CA PHE A 200 18.63 17.91 -6.07
C PHE A 200 20.05 18.16 -5.55
N GLY A 201 20.97 18.66 -6.40
CA GLY A 201 22.37 18.89 -6.02
C GLY A 201 23.13 17.60 -5.67
N THR A 202 22.77 16.46 -6.27
CA THR A 202 23.36 15.14 -6.00
C THR A 202 24.08 14.58 -7.23
N THR A 203 24.69 13.40 -7.12
CA THR A 203 25.26 12.70 -8.28
C THR A 203 24.19 11.90 -9.04
N SER A 204 24.39 11.67 -10.34
CA SER A 204 23.43 10.90 -11.18
C SER A 204 23.19 9.48 -10.63
N SER A 205 24.21 8.84 -10.05
CA SER A 205 24.06 7.55 -9.36
C SER A 205 23.17 7.65 -8.12
N GLN A 206 23.35 8.68 -7.27
CA GLN A 206 22.50 8.87 -6.09
C GLN A 206 21.06 9.22 -6.46
N ALA A 207 20.86 10.04 -7.49
CA ALA A 207 19.53 10.36 -8.00
C ALA A 207 18.80 9.12 -8.55
N GLN A 208 19.52 8.26 -9.28
CA GLN A 208 18.99 6.99 -9.78
C GLN A 208 18.59 6.05 -8.64
N LEU A 209 19.48 5.87 -7.65
CA LEU A 209 19.19 5.07 -6.46
C LEU A 209 17.98 5.62 -5.70
N GLY A 210 17.93 6.94 -5.49
CA GLY A 210 16.83 7.61 -4.80
C GLY A 210 15.49 7.44 -5.53
N LEU A 211 15.48 7.60 -6.86
CA LEU A 211 14.29 7.41 -7.69
C LEU A 211 13.75 5.99 -7.58
N VAL A 212 14.63 5.00 -7.55
CA VAL A 212 14.23 3.59 -7.52
C VAL A 212 13.74 3.21 -6.14
N VAL A 213 14.46 3.59 -5.08
CA VAL A 213 14.01 3.38 -3.71
C VAL A 213 12.64 4.03 -3.50
N PHE A 214 12.46 5.25 -3.99
CA PHE A 214 11.19 5.95 -3.93
C PHE A 214 10.08 5.20 -4.69
N LEU A 215 10.34 4.74 -5.92
CA LEU A 215 9.37 4.00 -6.72
C LEU A 215 9.02 2.65 -6.08
N SER A 216 10.01 1.91 -5.55
CA SER A 216 9.80 0.66 -4.81
C SER A 216 8.88 0.87 -3.61
N ILE A 217 9.17 1.89 -2.78
CA ILE A 217 8.34 2.22 -1.61
C ILE A 217 6.93 2.63 -2.04
N LEU A 218 6.80 3.41 -3.11
CA LEU A 218 5.51 3.85 -3.63
C LEU A 218 4.66 2.67 -4.12
N LEU A 219 5.25 1.74 -4.86
CA LEU A 219 4.57 0.54 -5.34
C LEU A 219 4.17 -0.38 -4.17
N ASP A 220 5.08 -0.60 -3.22
CA ASP A 220 4.81 -1.37 -2.01
C ASP A 220 3.67 -0.74 -1.19
N PHE A 221 3.64 0.59 -1.09
CA PHE A 221 2.60 1.32 -0.40
C PHE A 221 1.23 1.12 -1.06
N PHE A 222 1.12 1.26 -2.39
CA PHE A 222 -0.13 1.02 -3.10
C PHE A 222 -0.61 -0.42 -2.94
N ALA A 223 0.29 -1.39 -3.13
CA ALA A 223 -0.07 -2.80 -3.01
C ALA A 223 -0.49 -3.16 -1.57
N ALA A 224 0.26 -2.69 -0.56
CA ALA A 224 -0.12 -2.85 0.85
C ALA A 224 -1.47 -2.19 1.17
N PHE A 225 -1.72 -0.98 0.67
CA PHE A 225 -2.99 -0.29 0.84
C PHE A 225 -4.17 -1.13 0.30
N PHE A 226 -4.06 -1.62 -0.94
CA PHE A 226 -5.12 -2.41 -1.57
C PHE A 226 -5.32 -3.79 -0.91
N VAL A 227 -4.24 -4.48 -0.54
CA VAL A 227 -4.30 -5.74 0.23
C VAL A 227 -4.99 -5.53 1.58
N GLY A 228 -4.66 -4.42 2.27
CA GLY A 228 -5.32 -4.03 3.52
C GLY A 228 -6.82 -3.77 3.33
N LEU A 229 -7.20 -3.09 2.25
CA LEU A 229 -8.58 -2.78 1.91
C LEU A 229 -9.41 -4.04 1.63
N ILE A 230 -8.84 -5.02 0.90
CA ILE A 230 -9.46 -6.35 0.70
C ILE A 230 -9.61 -7.07 2.03
N GLY A 231 -8.56 -7.09 2.86
CA GLY A 231 -8.60 -7.75 4.16
C GLY A 231 -9.67 -7.17 5.09
N GLU A 232 -9.82 -5.84 5.10
CA GLU A 232 -10.88 -5.17 5.86
C GLU A 232 -12.28 -5.49 5.33
N GLU A 233 -12.49 -5.43 4.02
CA GLU A 233 -13.79 -5.69 3.41
C GLU A 233 -14.24 -7.14 3.58
N ASN A 234 -13.31 -8.10 3.42
CA ASN A 234 -13.59 -9.51 3.70
C ASN A 234 -13.98 -9.69 5.17
N ARG A 235 -13.28 -9.06 6.10
CA ARG A 235 -13.61 -9.13 7.53
C ARG A 235 -14.98 -8.53 7.84
N PHE A 236 -15.28 -7.37 7.26
CA PHE A 236 -16.58 -6.73 7.40
C PHE A 236 -17.71 -7.61 6.88
N ARG A 237 -17.52 -8.26 5.72
CA ARG A 237 -18.50 -9.22 5.16
C ARG A 237 -18.72 -10.43 6.04
N HIS A 238 -17.67 -11.04 6.58
CA HIS A 238 -17.81 -12.16 7.50
C HIS A 238 -18.53 -11.75 8.78
N PHE A 239 -18.22 -10.58 9.33
CA PHE A 239 -18.91 -10.01 10.48
C PHE A 239 -20.39 -9.73 10.17
N PHE A 240 -20.68 -9.07 9.04
CA PHE A 240 -22.04 -8.73 8.60
C PHE A 240 -22.91 -9.97 8.37
N ARG A 241 -22.35 -11.01 7.74
CA ARG A 241 -23.04 -12.31 7.54
C ARG A 241 -23.28 -13.05 8.85
N ARG A 242 -22.36 -12.96 9.81
CA ARG A 242 -22.49 -13.63 11.12
C ARG A 242 -23.50 -12.93 12.04
N ASN A 243 -23.68 -11.63 11.89
CA ASN A 243 -24.67 -10.83 12.64
C ASN A 243 -26.00 -10.67 11.88
N ASP A 244 -26.34 -11.61 10.98
CA ASP A 244 -27.58 -11.62 10.16
C ASP A 244 -27.95 -10.24 9.59
N GLY A 245 -26.92 -9.53 9.14
CA GLY A 245 -27.00 -8.22 8.52
C GLY A 245 -28.03 -7.29 9.17
N ILE A 246 -28.07 -7.18 10.52
CA ILE A 246 -29.07 -6.42 11.32
C ILE A 246 -30.27 -6.09 10.44
N THR A 247 -31.05 -7.12 10.15
CA THR A 247 -32.28 -6.97 9.40
C THR A 247 -33.08 -5.87 10.08
N LEU A 248 -33.55 -4.90 9.30
CA LEU A 248 -34.44 -3.80 9.70
C LEU A 248 -35.66 -4.25 10.55
N ALA A 249 -35.87 -5.56 10.72
CA ALA A 249 -36.85 -6.13 11.64
C ALA A 249 -36.57 -5.79 13.12
N ASN A 250 -35.30 -5.64 13.55
CA ASN A 250 -34.97 -5.29 14.94
C ASN A 250 -34.81 -3.77 15.18
N VAL A 251 -34.95 -2.95 14.12
CA VAL A 251 -34.93 -1.48 14.17
C VAL A 251 -36.17 -0.97 13.46
N ARG A 252 -37.34 -1.51 13.81
CA ARG A 252 -38.63 -1.04 13.29
C ARG A 252 -39.20 0.17 14.04
N ASP A 253 -38.56 0.57 15.14
CA ASP A 253 -38.98 1.72 15.94
C ASP A 253 -38.10 2.97 15.76
N ILE A 254 -37.18 2.96 14.78
CA ILE A 254 -36.40 4.15 14.43
C ILE A 254 -36.58 4.36 12.94
N GLU A 255 -37.42 5.32 12.58
CA GLU A 255 -37.58 5.75 11.19
C GLU A 255 -36.21 6.08 10.59
N PRO A 256 -35.82 5.47 9.46
CA PRO A 256 -34.53 5.76 8.86
C PRO A 256 -34.60 7.12 8.17
N GLU A 257 -34.06 8.17 8.81
CA GLU A 257 -33.78 9.41 8.09
C GLU A 257 -32.71 9.14 7.02
N PRO A 258 -33.02 9.34 5.72
CA PRO A 258 -32.08 9.12 4.65
C PRO A 258 -30.92 10.11 4.77
N ALA A 259 -29.70 9.58 4.88
CA ALA A 259 -28.48 10.39 4.97
C ALA A 259 -28.30 11.24 3.70
N GLY A 260 -28.57 12.55 3.84
CA GLY A 260 -28.45 13.50 2.73
C GLY A 260 -28.84 14.94 3.04
N TYR A 261 -29.50 15.22 4.16
CA TYR A 261 -29.82 16.60 4.55
C TYR A 261 -28.98 17.02 5.75
N LEU A 262 -28.23 18.12 5.57
CA LEU A 262 -27.73 18.91 6.68
C LEU A 262 -28.93 19.24 7.57
N PRO A 263 -28.88 19.03 8.90
CA PRO A 263 -29.98 19.41 9.76
C PRO A 263 -30.12 20.92 9.65
N HIS A 264 -31.18 21.38 8.99
CA HIS A 264 -31.64 22.73 9.20
C HIS A 264 -32.00 22.80 10.69
N ILE A 265 -31.30 23.67 11.41
CA ILE A 265 -31.68 24.09 12.75
C ILE A 265 -33.10 24.64 12.58
N LYS A 266 -34.10 23.81 12.84
CA LYS A 266 -35.46 24.27 13.00
C LYS A 266 -35.47 25.01 14.32
N GLU A 267 -35.66 26.32 14.23
CA GLU A 267 -35.99 27.17 15.37
C GLU A 267 -37.10 26.51 16.18
N GLU A 268 -36.93 26.61 17.49
CA GLU A 268 -37.78 26.07 18.56
C GLU A 268 -39.26 26.11 18.18
N ALA A 269 -39.80 24.94 17.80
CA ALA A 269 -41.23 24.75 17.71
C ALA A 269 -41.72 24.34 19.10
N GLU A 270 -42.69 25.12 19.57
CA GLU A 270 -43.39 25.07 20.84
C GLU A 270 -43.80 23.65 21.27
N PRO A 271 -43.85 23.37 22.58
CA PRO A 271 -44.22 22.06 23.08
C PRO A 271 -45.67 21.74 22.70
N GLU A 272 -45.84 20.78 21.79
CA GLU A 272 -47.14 20.19 21.50
C GLU A 272 -47.70 19.53 22.77
N VAL A 273 -48.91 19.97 23.10
CA VAL A 273 -49.73 19.54 24.23
C VAL A 273 -49.86 18.02 24.23
N GLN A 274 -49.22 17.37 25.20
CA GLN A 274 -49.50 15.97 25.55
C GLN A 274 -50.95 15.87 26.02
N GLN A 275 -51.72 15.03 25.33
CA GLN A 275 -53.05 14.64 25.75
C GLN A 275 -53.00 14.07 27.17
N GLU A 276 -53.82 14.64 28.05
CA GLU A 276 -54.13 14.13 29.38
C GLU A 276 -54.57 12.66 29.29
N LEU A 277 -53.72 11.77 29.77
CA LEU A 277 -54.13 10.47 30.31
C LEU A 277 -54.16 10.63 31.83
N GLU A 278 -55.30 10.29 32.40
CA GLU A 278 -55.66 10.44 33.81
C GLU A 278 -54.57 9.91 34.75
N PRO A 279 -54.31 10.57 35.90
CA PRO A 279 -53.35 10.07 36.88
C PRO A 279 -53.96 8.86 37.62
N GLU A 280 -53.66 7.65 37.15
CA GLU A 280 -53.83 6.46 37.99
C GLU A 280 -52.85 6.54 39.17
N GLU A 281 -53.38 6.32 40.37
CA GLU A 281 -52.71 6.39 41.66
C GLU A 281 -51.36 5.64 41.66
N PRO A 282 -50.37 6.08 42.45
CA PRO A 282 -49.05 5.43 42.47
C PRO A 282 -49.19 3.97 42.93
N LYS A 283 -49.24 3.05 41.95
CA LYS A 283 -49.29 1.60 42.19
C LYS A 283 -48.14 1.21 43.11
N ALA A 284 -48.45 0.48 44.18
CA ALA A 284 -47.46 0.10 45.19
C ALA A 284 -46.31 -0.67 44.52
N LEU A 285 -45.07 -0.52 45.04
CA LEU A 285 -43.87 -1.14 44.45
C LEU A 285 -44.03 -2.65 44.20
N LEU A 286 -44.80 -3.35 45.05
CA LEU A 286 -45.09 -4.78 44.88
C LEU A 286 -45.92 -5.07 43.63
N GLU A 287 -46.89 -4.21 43.31
CA GLU A 287 -47.78 -4.35 42.15
C GLU A 287 -47.03 -4.07 40.84
N GLN A 288 -46.14 -3.07 40.84
CA GLN A 288 -45.26 -2.78 39.71
C GLN A 288 -44.28 -3.93 39.42
N VAL A 289 -43.74 -4.54 40.48
CA VAL A 289 -42.83 -5.70 40.34
C VAL A 289 -43.61 -6.94 39.88
N SER A 290 -44.82 -7.17 40.39
CA SER A 290 -45.66 -8.29 39.93
C SER A 290 -46.07 -8.15 38.47
N ASP A 291 -46.42 -6.95 38.01
CA ASP A 291 -46.81 -6.71 36.61
C ASP A 291 -45.62 -6.87 35.66
N ALA A 292 -44.44 -6.40 36.05
CA ALA A 292 -43.22 -6.57 35.25
C ALA A 292 -42.78 -8.03 35.15
N LEU A 293 -43.04 -8.84 36.19
CA LEU A 293 -42.80 -10.29 36.18
C LEU A 293 -43.88 -11.04 35.40
N LYS A 294 -45.17 -10.67 35.50
CA LYS A 294 -46.28 -11.24 34.71
C LYS A 294 -46.09 -10.96 33.22
N GLY A 295 -45.71 -9.74 32.86
CA GLY A 295 -45.48 -9.28 31.49
C GLY A 295 -44.19 -9.77 30.84
N HIS A 296 -43.39 -10.63 31.51
CA HIS A 296 -42.09 -11.12 31.05
C HIS A 296 -41.08 -10.01 30.68
N GLN A 297 -41.30 -8.77 31.14
CA GLN A 297 -40.41 -7.64 30.91
C GLN A 297 -39.08 -7.82 31.64
N ILE A 298 -39.09 -8.58 32.74
CA ILE A 298 -37.91 -8.97 33.50
C ILE A 298 -37.91 -10.45 33.87
N THR A 299 -36.73 -11.03 34.01
CA THR A 299 -36.59 -12.41 34.52
C THR A 299 -36.86 -12.46 36.01
N CYS A 300 -37.49 -13.55 36.50
CA CYS A 300 -37.78 -13.78 37.92
C CYS A 300 -36.50 -14.11 38.72
N THR A 301 -35.62 -13.12 38.82
CA THR A 301 -34.38 -13.19 39.60
C THR A 301 -34.22 -11.91 40.42
N LYS A 302 -33.77 -12.05 41.68
CA LYS A 302 -33.52 -10.91 42.59
C LYS A 302 -32.63 -9.84 41.94
N LYS A 303 -31.62 -10.26 41.17
CA LYS A 303 -30.70 -9.38 40.46
C LYS A 303 -31.38 -8.56 39.35
N ALA A 304 -32.34 -9.13 38.63
CA ALA A 304 -33.06 -8.42 37.57
C ALA A 304 -34.03 -7.38 38.17
N VAL A 305 -34.73 -7.74 39.24
CA VAL A 305 -35.64 -6.83 39.97
C VAL A 305 -34.87 -5.68 40.61
N ALA A 306 -33.75 -5.95 41.29
CA ALA A 306 -32.88 -4.92 41.88
C ALA A 306 -32.42 -3.89 40.84
N LYS A 307 -32.05 -4.36 39.64
CA LYS A 307 -31.52 -3.50 38.57
C LYS A 307 -32.61 -2.65 37.92
N GLN A 308 -33.79 -3.23 37.67
CA GLN A 308 -34.88 -2.55 36.98
C GLN A 308 -35.54 -1.48 37.85
N PHE A 309 -35.80 -1.81 39.11
CA PHE A 309 -36.49 -0.92 40.05
C PHE A 309 -35.54 -0.14 40.97
N ARG A 310 -34.22 -0.28 40.75
CA ARG A 310 -33.15 0.38 41.54
C ARG A 310 -33.30 0.17 43.05
N LEU A 311 -33.75 -1.01 43.44
CA LEU A 311 -33.96 -1.41 44.83
C LEU A 311 -32.67 -1.92 45.46
N SER A 312 -32.52 -1.70 46.77
CA SER A 312 -31.45 -2.28 47.57
C SER A 312 -31.67 -3.78 47.78
N ALA A 313 -30.62 -4.51 48.18
CA ALA A 313 -30.69 -5.95 48.39
C ALA A 313 -31.74 -6.34 49.46
N GLU A 314 -31.85 -5.55 50.54
CA GLU A 314 -32.82 -5.78 51.62
C GLU A 314 -34.27 -5.55 51.17
N GLU A 315 -34.51 -4.53 50.32
CA GLU A 315 -35.83 -4.23 49.77
C GLU A 315 -36.28 -5.32 48.78
N VAL A 316 -35.37 -5.81 47.94
CA VAL A 316 -35.67 -6.92 47.03
C VAL A 316 -35.95 -8.21 47.78
N ASP A 317 -35.26 -8.46 48.89
CA ASP A 317 -35.52 -9.64 49.71
C ASP A 317 -36.93 -9.60 50.32
N LYS A 318 -37.34 -8.44 50.87
CA LYS A 318 -38.71 -8.24 51.38
C LYS A 318 -39.77 -8.41 50.29
N VAL A 319 -39.55 -7.84 49.10
CA VAL A 319 -40.48 -7.98 47.97
C VAL A 319 -40.61 -9.45 47.54
N PHE A 320 -39.52 -10.21 47.52
CA PHE A 320 -39.59 -11.64 47.19
C PHE A 320 -40.19 -12.51 48.32
N GLU A 321 -40.09 -12.08 49.57
CA GLU A 321 -40.80 -12.71 50.69
C GLU A 321 -42.31 -12.48 50.56
N GLU A 322 -42.74 -11.24 50.36
CA GLU A 322 -44.15 -10.89 50.18
C GLU A 322 -44.75 -11.56 48.93
N LEU A 323 -44.03 -11.58 47.80
CA LEU A 323 -44.46 -12.30 46.58
C LEU A 323 -44.51 -13.83 46.77
N SER A 324 -43.70 -14.38 47.68
CA SER A 324 -43.74 -15.80 48.03
C SER A 324 -44.90 -16.11 48.96
N GLU A 325 -45.23 -15.23 49.91
CA GLU A 325 -46.40 -15.35 50.79
C GLU A 325 -47.71 -15.26 49.99
N LEU A 326 -47.74 -14.41 48.97
CA LEU A 326 -48.86 -14.30 48.02
C LEU A 326 -48.94 -15.46 47.02
N GLY A 327 -48.00 -16.41 47.06
CA GLY A 327 -47.98 -17.58 46.17
C GLY A 327 -47.65 -17.28 44.69
N LEU A 328 -47.18 -16.05 44.40
CA LEU A 328 -46.87 -15.60 43.04
C LEU A 328 -45.47 -16.03 42.58
N VAL A 329 -44.57 -16.30 43.51
CA VAL A 329 -43.20 -16.74 43.25
C VAL A 329 -42.90 -18.01 44.04
N GLY A 330 -42.34 -19.03 43.39
CA GLY A 330 -41.88 -20.25 44.02
C GLY A 330 -40.37 -20.36 44.10
N LYS A 331 -39.89 -21.07 45.13
CA LYS A 331 -38.47 -21.37 45.31
C LYS A 331 -38.18 -22.82 44.93
N LYS A 332 -37.30 -23.03 43.95
CA LYS A 332 -36.80 -24.36 43.56
C LYS A 332 -35.81 -24.89 44.59
N ALA A 333 -35.56 -26.21 44.57
CA ALA A 333 -34.59 -26.88 45.44
C ALA A 333 -33.17 -26.26 45.39
N ASN A 334 -32.80 -25.64 44.27
CA ASN A 334 -31.52 -24.94 44.09
C ASN A 334 -31.54 -23.47 44.56
N HIS A 335 -32.47 -23.07 45.44
CA HIS A 335 -32.68 -21.69 45.92
C HIS A 335 -33.01 -20.63 44.85
N HIS A 336 -33.27 -21.04 43.60
CA HIS A 336 -33.71 -20.13 42.54
C HIS A 336 -35.21 -19.86 42.60
N TYR A 337 -35.59 -18.59 42.41
CA TYR A 337 -36.98 -18.16 42.31
C TYR A 337 -37.50 -18.34 40.89
N HIS A 338 -38.79 -18.64 40.77
CA HIS A 338 -39.51 -18.68 39.50
C HIS A 338 -40.92 -18.15 39.70
N TRP A 339 -41.45 -17.49 38.67
CA TRP A 339 -42.82 -16.99 38.69
C TRP A 339 -43.81 -18.15 38.62
N ILE A 340 -44.78 -18.16 39.54
CA ILE A 340 -45.89 -19.12 39.63
C ILE A 340 -47.24 -18.44 39.31
N GLY A 341 -47.32 -17.12 39.46
CA GLY A 341 -48.56 -16.34 39.30
C GLY A 341 -49.33 -16.73 38.03
N GLN A 342 -50.61 -17.08 38.23
CA GLN A 342 -51.49 -17.71 37.25
C GLN A 342 -51.31 -17.13 35.83
N THR A 343 -50.89 -17.99 34.89
CA THR A 343 -51.36 -17.89 33.51
C THR A 343 -52.88 -17.97 33.55
N GLU A 344 -53.57 -16.85 33.37
CA GLU A 344 -54.97 -16.89 32.95
C GLU A 344 -55.05 -17.83 31.74
N ALA A 345 -55.86 -18.87 31.89
CA ALA A 345 -56.09 -19.87 30.89
C ALA A 345 -56.84 -19.26 29.69
N ALA A 346 -56.33 -19.58 28.49
CA ALA A 346 -56.99 -19.63 27.19
C ALA A 346 -57.80 -18.42 26.71
#